data_AF-A0A0F9FIU3-F1
#
_entry.id   AF-A0A0F9FIU3-F1
#
_cell.length_a   1.000
_cell.length_b   1.000
_cell.length_c   1.000
_cell.angle_alpha   90.00
_cell.angle_beta   90.00
_cell.angle_gamma   90.00
#
_symmetry.space_group_name_H-M   'P 1'
#
loop_
_entity.id
_entity.type
_entity.pdbx_description
1 polymer ?
#
loop_
_entity_poly.entity_id
_entity_poly.type
_entity_poly.pdbx_seq_one_letter_code
_entity_poly.pdbx_strand_id
1 'polypeptide(L)'
;MGTLEVLRLMRTYNVIQTLVSRAIEALPSVHPGYTVIEWDVGTTYEGRRYPTWEVNVRVRGPQGELSFNPICTFMGRPGDLDDEVHLMVWCIRARYNMAVRSVVEREELEEEARWLL
;
A
#
# COMPACT_ATOMS: atom_id res chain seq x y z
N MET A 1 -29.32 -4.79 -2.89
CA MET A 1 -28.37 -3.68 -3.08
C MET A 1 -29.02 -2.69 -4.02
N GLY A 2 -29.32 -1.48 -3.56
CA GLY A 2 -29.99 -0.46 -4.39
C GLY A 2 -29.00 0.22 -5.34
N THR A 3 -29.47 0.69 -6.51
CA THR A 3 -28.66 1.39 -7.53
C THR A 3 -27.85 2.57 -6.96
N LEU A 4 -28.36 3.22 -5.91
CA LEU A 4 -27.70 4.33 -5.20
C LEU A 4 -26.53 3.90 -4.32
N GLU A 5 -26.57 2.71 -3.71
CA GLU A 5 -25.46 2.16 -2.92
C GLU A 5 -24.29 1.77 -3.81
N VAL A 6 -24.61 1.16 -4.95
CA VAL A 6 -23.63 0.76 -5.98
C VAL A 6 -22.91 1.98 -6.55
N LEU A 7 -23.64 3.06 -6.86
CA LEU A 7 -23.04 4.31 -7.35
C LEU A 7 -22.16 5.01 -6.30
N ARG A 8 -22.54 4.97 -5.01
CA ARG A 8 -21.70 5.48 -3.92
C ARG A 8 -20.41 4.66 -3.79
N LEU A 9 -20.51 3.34 -3.83
CA LEU A 9 -19.36 2.44 -3.76
C LEU A 9 -18.39 2.67 -4.93
N MET A 10 -18.90 2.80 -6.16
CA MET A 10 -18.08 3.10 -7.34
C MET A 10 -17.37 4.45 -7.23
N ARG A 11 -18.06 5.47 -6.69
CA ARG A 11 -17.44 6.79 -6.49
C ARG A 11 -16.33 6.72 -5.44
N THR A 12 -16.54 6.00 -4.34
CA THR A 12 -15.51 5.76 -3.33
C THR A 12 -14.33 4.98 -3.92
N TYR A 13 -14.59 3.94 -4.72
CA TYR A 13 -13.55 3.16 -5.41
C TYR A 13 -12.64 4.04 -6.27
N ASN A 14 -13.20 4.91 -7.10
CA ASN A 14 -12.41 5.80 -7.96
C ASN A 14 -11.56 6.79 -7.15
N VAL A 15 -12.10 7.31 -6.04
CA VAL A 15 -11.35 8.19 -5.14
C VAL A 15 -10.19 7.43 -4.51
N ILE A 16 -10.45 6.26 -3.92
CA ILE A 16 -9.43 5.40 -3.33
C ILE A 16 -8.35 5.04 -4.35
N GLN A 17 -8.71 4.59 -5.55
CA GLN A 17 -7.75 4.22 -6.59
C GLN A 17 -6.86 5.39 -7.00
N THR A 18 -7.41 6.61 -7.12
CA THR A 18 -6.66 7.82 -7.43
C THR A 18 -5.65 8.15 -6.34
N LEU A 19 -6.04 8.01 -5.07
CA LEU A 19 -5.19 8.32 -3.92
C LEU A 19 -4.09 7.29 -3.73
N VAL A 20 -4.42 6.01 -3.89
CA VAL A 20 -3.43 4.93 -3.92
C VAL A 20 -2.41 5.20 -5.03
N SER A 21 -2.84 5.51 -6.26
CA SER A 21 -1.92 5.83 -7.37
C SER A 21 -0.91 6.91 -6.98
N ARG A 22 -1.39 8.02 -6.39
CA ARG A 22 -0.52 9.11 -5.93
C ARG A 22 0.44 8.68 -4.82
N ALA A 23 -0.02 7.87 -3.87
CA ALA A 23 0.81 7.35 -2.80
C ALA A 23 1.91 6.44 -3.34
N ILE A 24 1.56 5.58 -4.29
CA ILE A 24 2.45 4.64 -4.97
C ILE A 24 3.50 5.38 -5.82
N GLU A 25 3.08 6.38 -6.60
CA GLU A 25 3.98 7.25 -7.39
C GLU A 25 4.99 7.99 -6.51
N ALA A 26 4.65 8.28 -5.26
CA ALA A 26 5.55 8.94 -4.32
C ALA A 26 6.54 7.98 -3.63
N LEU A 27 6.32 6.66 -3.63
CA LEU A 27 7.17 5.69 -2.91
C LEU A 27 8.66 5.72 -3.33
N PRO A 28 9.01 5.78 -4.64
CA PRO A 28 10.41 5.81 -5.06
C PRO A 28 11.21 7.01 -4.52
N SER A 29 10.53 8.11 -4.15
CA SER A 29 11.18 9.26 -3.53
C SER A 29 11.64 8.99 -2.09
N VAL A 30 11.06 7.98 -1.43
CA VAL A 30 11.37 7.60 -0.05
C VAL A 30 12.58 6.68 0.03
N HIS A 31 12.71 5.75 -0.92
CA HIS A 31 13.87 4.86 -1.06
C HIS A 31 14.39 4.91 -2.51
N PRO A 32 15.33 5.83 -2.82
CA PRO A 32 15.93 5.93 -4.14
C PRO A 32 16.56 4.59 -4.55
N GLY A 33 16.27 4.12 -5.76
CA GLY A 33 16.73 2.84 -6.28
C GLY A 33 15.65 1.75 -6.33
N TYR A 34 14.54 1.94 -5.60
CA TYR A 34 13.37 1.07 -5.73
C TYR A 34 12.32 1.71 -6.65
N THR A 35 11.79 0.93 -7.58
CA THR A 35 10.72 1.35 -8.50
C THR A 35 9.50 0.46 -8.31
N VAL A 36 8.31 1.05 -8.41
CA VAL A 36 7.07 0.26 -8.43
C VAL A 36 6.90 -0.32 -9.82
N ILE A 37 6.70 -1.64 -9.91
CA ILE A 37 6.52 -2.35 -11.19
C ILE A 37 5.09 -2.82 -11.39
N GLU A 38 4.35 -3.06 -10.31
CA GLU A 38 2.96 -3.51 -10.36
C GLU A 38 2.24 -3.12 -9.07
N TRP A 39 0.96 -2.76 -9.18
CA TRP A 39 0.10 -2.57 -8.03
C TRP A 39 -1.36 -2.79 -8.39
N ASP A 40 -2.15 -3.24 -7.42
CA ASP A 40 -3.59 -3.42 -7.54
C ASP A 40 -4.31 -3.05 -6.25
N VAL A 41 -5.60 -2.72 -6.37
CA VAL A 41 -6.48 -2.37 -5.24
C VAL A 41 -7.67 -3.32 -5.24
N GLY A 42 -7.76 -4.12 -4.20
CA GLY A 42 -8.89 -4.96 -3.86
C GLY A 42 -9.79 -4.31 -2.82
N THR A 43 -11.07 -4.69 -2.84
CA THR A 43 -12.02 -4.39 -1.77
C THR A 43 -12.68 -5.70 -1.34
N THR A 44 -12.63 -6.00 -0.05
CA THR A 44 -13.32 -7.14 0.53
C THR A 44 -14.50 -6.66 1.37
N TYR A 45 -15.68 -7.23 1.11
CA TYR A 45 -16.93 -6.92 1.81
C TYR A 45 -17.52 -8.22 2.40
N GLU A 46 -16.87 -8.76 3.42
CA GLU A 46 -17.26 -10.02 4.10
C GLU A 46 -18.40 -9.80 5.11
N GLY A 47 -19.48 -9.12 4.72
CA GLY A 47 -20.57 -8.75 5.65
C GLY A 47 -20.16 -7.78 6.76
N ARG A 48 -18.99 -7.15 6.63
CA ARG A 48 -18.49 -6.12 7.54
C ARG A 48 -19.25 -4.81 7.33
N ARG A 49 -19.37 -4.02 8.40
CA ARG A 49 -20.02 -2.70 8.38
C ARG A 49 -19.31 -1.70 7.44
N TYR A 50 -18.03 -1.92 7.16
CA TYR A 50 -17.20 -1.08 6.31
C TYR A 50 -16.36 -1.97 5.36
N PRO A 51 -16.13 -1.53 4.10
CA PRO A 51 -15.26 -2.23 3.18
C PRO A 51 -13.81 -2.21 3.69
N THR A 52 -13.14 -3.36 3.60
CA THR A 52 -11.70 -3.43 3.83
C THR A 52 -11.01 -3.24 2.48
N TRP A 53 -10.03 -2.35 2.44
CA TRP A 53 -9.29 -2.07 1.22
C TRP A 53 -7.90 -2.70 1.35
N GLU A 54 -7.56 -3.48 0.33
CA GLU A 54 -6.29 -4.17 0.24
C GLU A 54 -5.57 -3.59 -0.97
N VAL A 55 -4.33 -3.15 -0.76
CA VAL A 55 -3.48 -2.70 -1.85
C VAL A 55 -2.34 -3.70 -1.94
N ASN A 56 -2.12 -4.28 -3.10
CA ASN A 56 -0.93 -5.08 -3.35
C ASN A 56 0.05 -4.23 -4.14
N VAL A 57 1.32 -4.24 -3.73
CA VAL A 57 2.36 -3.48 -4.39
C VAL A 57 3.57 -4.36 -4.59
N ARG A 58 4.07 -4.38 -5.83
CA ARG A 58 5.34 -5.01 -6.18
C ARG A 58 6.33 -3.94 -6.61
N VAL A 59 7.50 -3.98 -6.00
CA VAL A 59 8.61 -3.07 -6.28
C VAL A 59 9.84 -3.87 -6.70
N ARG A 60 10.67 -3.26 -7.54
CA ARG A 60 11.99 -3.79 -7.91
C ARG A 60 13.04 -2.83 -7.40
N GLY A 61 13.97 -3.35 -6.60
CA GLY A 61 15.14 -2.63 -6.12
C GLY A 61 16.44 -3.30 -6.56
N PRO A 62 17.58 -2.78 -6.10
CA PRO A 62 18.91 -3.37 -6.33
C PRO A 62 19.00 -4.85 -5.93
N GLN A 63 18.26 -5.22 -4.89
CA GLN A 63 18.25 -6.56 -4.27
C GLN A 63 17.26 -7.53 -4.92
N GLY A 64 16.56 -7.09 -5.96
CA GLY A 64 15.53 -7.86 -6.64
C GLY A 64 14.12 -7.36 -6.35
N GLU A 65 13.16 -8.26 -6.51
CA GLU A 65 11.74 -7.94 -6.39
C GLU A 65 11.23 -8.14 -4.98
N LEU A 66 10.40 -7.20 -4.55
CA LEU A 66 9.74 -7.24 -3.26
C LEU A 66 8.24 -7.00 -3.45
N SER A 67 7.42 -7.78 -2.76
CA SER A 67 5.98 -7.57 -2.74
C SER A 67 5.54 -7.28 -1.31
N PHE A 68 4.67 -6.29 -1.15
CA PHE A 68 4.07 -5.98 0.14
C PHE A 68 2.59 -5.63 -0.06
N ASN A 69 1.77 -5.98 0.93
CA ASN A 69 0.34 -5.71 0.92
C ASN A 69 -0.02 -4.84 2.14
N PRO A 70 -0.24 -3.53 1.93
CA PRO A 70 -0.92 -2.71 2.91
C PRO A 70 -2.41 -3.06 2.96
N ILE A 71 -2.78 -3.84 3.98
CA ILE A 71 -4.17 -4.01 4.39
C ILE A 71 -4.53 -2.83 5.28
N CYS A 72 -5.43 -1.97 4.80
CA CYS A 72 -5.89 -0.81 5.54
C CYS A 72 -7.42 -0.91 5.69
N THR A 73 -7.88 -1.08 6.93
CA THR A 73 -9.32 -1.14 7.26
C THR A 73 -9.83 0.28 7.49
N PHE A 74 -10.73 0.74 6.64
CA PHE A 74 -11.34 2.06 6.78
C PHE A 74 -12.63 1.93 7.58
N MET A 75 -12.73 2.68 8.67
CA MET A 75 -13.87 2.66 9.59
C MET A 75 -14.71 3.94 9.52
N GLY A 76 -14.52 4.78 8.50
CA GLY A 76 -15.22 6.05 8.39
C GLY A 76 -16.61 5.93 7.77
N ARG A 77 -17.44 6.93 8.05
CA ARG A 77 -18.72 7.09 7.35
C ARG A 77 -18.42 7.68 5.97
N PRO A 78 -19.23 7.36 4.94
CA PRO A 78 -19.11 8.00 3.63
C PRO A 78 -19.21 9.52 3.78
N GLY A 79 -18.09 10.24 3.69
CA GLY A 79 -18.03 11.69 3.92
C GLY A 79 -16.74 12.18 4.58
N ASP A 80 -16.10 11.36 5.42
CA ASP A 80 -14.85 11.69 6.12
C ASP A 80 -13.62 11.31 5.28
N LEU A 81 -13.66 11.64 3.99
CA LEU A 81 -12.69 11.17 3.00
C LEU A 81 -11.27 11.62 3.33
N ASP A 82 -11.08 12.84 3.85
CA ASP A 82 -9.74 13.40 4.08
C ASP A 82 -8.93 12.63 5.14
N ASP A 83 -9.55 12.21 6.24
CA ASP A 83 -8.89 11.42 7.29
C ASP A 83 -8.60 9.99 6.81
N GLU A 84 -9.53 9.41 6.04
CA GLU A 84 -9.33 8.11 5.40
C GLU A 84 -8.18 8.14 4.38
N VAL A 85 -8.08 9.19 3.57
CA VAL A 85 -6.97 9.37 2.62
C VAL A 85 -5.63 9.36 3.36
N HIS A 86 -5.51 10.17 4.41
CA HIS A 86 -4.25 10.30 5.14
C HIS A 86 -3.84 8.97 5.78
N LEU A 87 -4.80 8.25 6.35
CA LEU A 87 -4.54 6.94 6.95
C LEU A 87 -4.08 5.92 5.89
N MET A 88 -4.68 5.93 4.70
CA MET A 88 -4.30 5.05 3.59
C MET A 88 -2.88 5.32 3.11
N VAL A 89 -2.57 6.58 2.81
CA VAL A 89 -1.25 7.01 2.35
C VAL A 89 -0.18 6.65 3.38
N TRP A 90 -0.47 6.89 4.66
CA TRP A 90 0.43 6.55 5.75
C TRP A 90 0.64 5.04 5.88
N CYS A 91 -0.44 4.25 5.82
CA CYS A 91 -0.42 2.79 5.85
C CYS A 91 0.45 2.21 4.71
N ILE A 92 0.27 2.70 3.48
CA ILE A 92 1.08 2.30 2.31
C ILE A 92 2.56 2.62 2.54
N ARG A 93 2.87 3.85 2.95
CA ARG A 93 4.25 4.30 3.16
C ARG A 93 4.93 3.54 4.30
N ALA A 94 4.23 3.32 5.41
CA ALA A 94 4.74 2.58 6.55
C ALA A 94 5.10 1.14 6.15
N ARG A 95 4.20 0.46 5.42
CA ARG A 95 4.44 -0.89 4.92
C ARG A 95 5.59 -0.94 3.93
N TYR A 96 5.67 0.01 3.00
CA TYR A 96 6.79 0.12 2.07
C TYR A 96 8.13 0.25 2.80
N ASN A 97 8.23 1.16 3.78
CA ASN A 97 9.44 1.37 4.56
C ASN A 97 9.86 0.10 5.32
N MET A 98 8.92 -0.60 5.96
CA MET A 98 9.21 -1.86 6.64
C MET A 98 9.74 -2.91 5.67
N ALA A 99 9.11 -3.03 4.51
CA ALA A 99 9.42 -4.05 3.53
C ALA A 99 10.82 -3.81 2.91
N VAL A 100 11.13 -2.56 2.54
CA VAL A 100 12.46 -2.17 2.05
C VAL A 100 13.54 -2.34 3.13
N ARG A 101 13.31 -1.83 4.35
CA ARG A 101 14.28 -1.94 5.45
C ARG A 101 14.63 -3.38 5.77
N SER A 102 13.65 -4.28 5.77
CA SER A 102 13.89 -5.70 6.05
C SER A 102 14.85 -6.36 5.06
N VAL A 103 14.91 -5.87 3.81
CA VAL A 103 15.86 -6.37 2.81
C VAL A 103 17.22 -5.71 2.95
N VAL A 104 17.26 -4.41 3.22
CA VAL A 104 18.54 -3.69 3.44
C VAL A 104 19.26 -4.25 4.66
N GLU A 105 18.57 -4.39 5.80
CA GLU A 105 19.15 -4.95 7.04
C GLU A 105 19.66 -6.39 6.82
N ARG A 106 18.96 -7.18 6.00
CA ARG A 106 19.39 -8.54 5.68
C ARG A 106 20.68 -8.56 4.88
N GLU A 107 20.85 -7.66 3.92
CA GLU A 107 22.11 -7.56 3.15
C GLU A 107 23.28 -7.12 4.02
N GLU A 108 23.08 -6.11 4.86
CA GLU A 108 24.13 -5.64 5.79
C GLU A 108 24.64 -6.78 6.67
N LEU A 109 23.73 -7.61 7.18
CA LEU A 109 24.07 -8.81 7.97
C LEU A 109 24.75 -9.89 7.12
N GLU A 110 24.30 -10.13 5.89
CA GLU A 110 24.93 -11.11 4.98
C GLU A 110 26.32 -10.65 4.51
N GLU A 111 26.55 -9.34 4.38
CA GLU A 111 27.85 -8.77 4.05
C GLU A 111 28.80 -8.82 5.25
N GLU A 112 28.34 -8.44 6.45
CA GLU A 112 29.13 -8.55 7.69
C GLU A 112 29.55 -10.01 7.94
N ALA A 113 28.67 -10.97 7.72
CA ALA A 113 28.98 -12.40 7.85
C ALA A 113 30.05 -12.87 6.86
N ARG A 114 30.16 -12.30 5.65
CA ARG A 114 31.21 -12.64 4.68
C ARG A 114 32.59 -12.18 5.12
N TRP A 115 32.67 -11.05 5.83
CA TRP A 115 33.94 -10.52 6.35
C TRP A 115 34.46 -11.28 7.57
N LEU A 116 33.63 -12.13 8.19
CA LEU A 116 33.95 -12.94 9.36
C LEU A 116 34.38 -14.39 9.03
N LEU A 117 34.40 -14.77 7.74
CA LEU A 117 34.85 -16.07 7.23
C LEU A 117 36.19 -15.96 6.49
#